data_AF-A0A0W1ST99-F1
#
_entry.id   AF-A0A0W1ST99-F1
#
_cell.length_a   1.000
_cell.length_b   1.000
_cell.length_c   1.000
_cell.angle_alpha   90.00
_cell.angle_beta   90.00
_cell.angle_gamma   90.00
#
_symmetry.space_group_name_H-M   'P 1'
#
loop_
_entity.id
_entity.type
_entity.pdbx_description
1 polymer ?
#
loop_
_entity_poly.entity_id
_entity_poly.type
_entity_poly.pdbx_seq_one_letter_code
_entity_poly.pdbx_strand_id
1 'polypeptide(L)'
;MAGTEEESLDDLPPSAKLVFKVLEYNGPLTQKGIVQESMLSARTVRYALERLEGIGIVDEDVYFADARQNLYQLTDLAPQQAQAKADGGKEKACCAE
;
A
#
# COMPACT_ATOMS: atom_id res chain seq x y z
N MET A 1 3.21 -29.83 -13.19
CA MET A 1 2.84 -28.69 -14.05
C MET A 1 2.27 -27.63 -13.14
N ALA A 2 3.02 -26.57 -12.85
CA ALA A 2 2.49 -25.33 -12.29
C ALA A 2 3.36 -24.24 -12.89
N GLY A 3 2.79 -23.50 -13.84
CA GLY A 3 3.49 -22.51 -14.62
C GLY A 3 4.12 -21.48 -13.71
N THR A 4 5.41 -21.25 -13.91
CA THR A 4 6.05 -19.99 -13.54
C THR A 4 5.54 -18.98 -14.58
N GLU A 5 4.28 -18.59 -14.43
CA GLU A 5 3.69 -17.51 -15.21
C GLU A 5 4.13 -16.24 -14.52
N GLU A 6 4.83 -15.38 -15.27
CA GLU A 6 5.23 -14.06 -14.81
C GLU A 6 3.96 -13.24 -14.60
N GLU A 7 3.36 -13.38 -13.40
CA GLU A 7 2.11 -12.74 -12.99
C GLU A 7 2.30 -11.23 -13.22
N SER A 8 1.70 -10.72 -14.29
CA SER A 8 1.82 -9.32 -14.70
C SER A 8 0.68 -8.53 -14.06
N LEU A 9 0.77 -7.19 -14.06
CA LEU A 9 -0.27 -6.34 -13.47
C LEU A 9 -1.68 -6.69 -14.00
N ASP A 10 -1.78 -7.15 -15.26
CA ASP A 10 -3.01 -7.57 -15.92
C ASP A 10 -3.65 -8.84 -15.35
N ASP A 11 -2.87 -9.74 -14.74
CA ASP A 11 -3.35 -11.00 -14.15
C ASP A 11 -3.84 -10.81 -12.70
N LEU A 12 -3.46 -9.69 -12.08
CA LEU A 12 -3.81 -9.40 -10.70
C LEU A 12 -5.33 -9.24 -10.47
N PRO A 13 -5.79 -9.57 -9.25
CA PRO A 13 -7.17 -9.34 -8.84
C PRO A 13 -7.51 -7.85 -8.88
N PRO A 14 -8.80 -7.50 -9.05
CA PRO A 14 -9.24 -6.11 -9.17
C PRO A 14 -8.87 -5.26 -7.96
N SER A 15 -8.81 -5.85 -6.76
CA SER A 15 -8.37 -5.15 -5.55
C SER A 15 -6.91 -4.72 -5.62
N ALA A 16 -6.02 -5.53 -6.20
CA ALA A 16 -4.60 -5.20 -6.33
C ALA A 16 -4.37 -4.11 -7.39
N LYS A 17 -5.08 -4.20 -8.52
CA LYS A 17 -5.08 -3.13 -9.53
C LYS A 17 -5.56 -1.80 -8.96
N LEU A 18 -6.58 -1.81 -8.10
CA LEU A 18 -7.05 -0.60 -7.43
C LEU A 18 -6.01 -0.02 -6.47
N VAL A 19 -5.34 -0.85 -5.67
CA VAL A 19 -4.26 -0.41 -4.77
C VAL A 19 -3.09 0.19 -5.54
N PHE A 20 -2.66 -0.46 -6.64
CA PHE A 20 -1.68 0.11 -7.55
C PHE A 20 -2.08 1.51 -8.00
N LYS A 21 -3.34 1.67 -8.40
CA LYS A 21 -3.85 2.95 -8.90
C LYS A 21 -3.92 4.02 -7.81
N VAL A 22 -4.27 3.65 -6.58
CA VAL A 22 -4.22 4.55 -5.42
C VAL A 22 -2.81 5.05 -5.16
N LEU A 23 -1.79 4.17 -5.24
CA LEU A 23 -0.38 4.55 -5.10
C LEU A 23 0.10 5.41 -6.27
N GLU A 24 -0.37 5.15 -7.49
CA GLU A 24 -0.06 5.97 -8.67
C GLU A 24 -0.58 7.41 -8.52
N TYR A 25 -1.79 7.59 -7.97
CA TYR A 25 -2.41 8.91 -7.81
C TYR A 25 -1.93 9.68 -6.58
N ASN A 26 -1.74 9.00 -5.45
CA ASN A 26 -1.39 9.64 -4.18
C ASN A 26 0.11 9.60 -3.88
N GLY A 27 0.89 8.80 -4.61
CA GLY A 27 2.29 8.55 -4.34
C GLY A 27 2.51 7.58 -3.18
N PRO A 28 3.67 7.67 -2.50
CA PRO A 28 4.03 6.73 -1.45
C PRO A 28 3.13 6.90 -0.22
N LEU A 29 2.49 5.82 0.18
CA LEU A 29 1.53 5.81 1.28
C LEU A 29 1.85 4.69 2.28
N THR A 30 1.50 4.92 3.55
CA THR A 30 1.51 3.84 4.55
C THR A 30 0.35 2.88 4.30
N GLN A 31 0.45 1.64 4.80
CA GLN A 31 -0.63 0.66 4.70
C GLN A 31 -1.99 1.22 5.18
N LYS A 32 -1.97 2.00 6.28
CA LYS A 32 -3.17 2.67 6.81
C LYS A 32 -3.72 3.71 5.84
N GLY A 33 -2.85 4.52 5.21
CA GLY A 33 -3.25 5.50 4.19
C GLY A 33 -3.93 4.82 3.01
N ILE A 34 -3.35 3.74 2.49
CA ILE A 34 -3.92 2.96 1.38
C ILE A 34 -5.29 2.40 1.76
N VAL A 35 -5.49 1.92 2.99
CA VAL A 35 -6.80 1.47 3.48
C VAL A 35 -7.84 2.58 3.45
N GLN A 36 -7.49 3.80 3.87
CA GLN A 36 -8.42 4.93 3.85
C GLN A 36 -8.76 5.36 2.42
N GLU A 37 -7.76 5.48 1.54
CA GLU A 37 -7.96 5.95 0.16
C GLU A 37 -8.66 4.90 -0.73
N SER A 38 -8.33 3.62 -0.57
CA SER A 38 -8.94 2.53 -1.36
C SER A 38 -10.33 2.13 -0.89
N MET A 39 -10.73 2.51 0.33
CA MET A 39 -11.96 2.06 1.00
C MET A 39 -12.08 0.53 1.08
N LEU A 40 -10.94 -0.18 1.05
CA LEU A 40 -10.87 -1.63 1.22
C LEU A 40 -10.58 -2.01 2.67
N SER A 41 -10.81 -3.28 3.03
CA SER A 41 -10.37 -3.78 4.33
C SER A 41 -8.85 -3.86 4.42
N ALA A 42 -8.28 -3.71 5.62
CA ALA A 42 -6.85 -3.87 5.85
C ALA A 42 -6.32 -5.24 5.38
N ARG A 43 -7.12 -6.30 5.51
CA ARG A 43 -6.76 -7.64 5.02
C ARG A 43 -6.64 -7.68 3.50
N THR A 44 -7.56 -7.03 2.79
CA THR A 44 -7.56 -6.96 1.33
C THR A 44 -6.39 -6.13 0.82
N VAL A 45 -6.09 -5.00 1.49
CA VAL A 45 -4.94 -4.16 1.15
C VAL A 45 -3.64 -4.93 1.35
N ARG A 46 -3.48 -5.62 2.48
CA ARG A 46 -2.30 -6.44 2.73
C ARG A 46 -2.12 -7.52 1.65
N TYR A 47 -3.19 -8.24 1.31
CA TYR A 47 -3.13 -9.25 0.24
C TYR A 47 -2.76 -8.63 -1.11
N ALA A 48 -3.29 -7.44 -1.42
CA ALA A 48 -2.95 -6.72 -2.64
C ALA A 48 -1.47 -6.30 -2.67
N LEU A 49 -0.94 -5.77 -1.57
CA LEU A 49 0.47 -5.39 -1.44
C LEU A 49 1.39 -6.61 -1.57
N GLU A 50 1.12 -7.70 -0.85
CA GLU A 50 1.87 -8.96 -0.94
C GLU A 50 1.97 -9.47 -2.39
N ARG A 51 0.90 -9.32 -3.17
CA ARG A 51 0.89 -9.67 -4.60
C ARG A 51 1.66 -8.70 -5.47
N LEU A 52 1.51 -7.39 -5.26
CA LEU A 52 2.20 -6.34 -6.01
C LEU A 52 3.72 -6.35 -5.76
N GLU A 53 4.13 -6.65 -4.54
CA GLU A 53 5.53 -6.85 -4.14
C GLU A 53 6.10 -8.14 -4.76
N GLY A 54 5.32 -9.22 -4.78
CA GLY A 54 5.73 -10.49 -5.39
C GLY A 54 6.07 -10.41 -6.88
N ILE A 55 5.52 -9.41 -7.58
CA ILE A 55 5.78 -9.14 -9.01
C ILE A 55 6.74 -7.96 -9.22
N GLY A 56 7.23 -7.34 -8.14
CA GLY A 56 8.23 -6.26 -8.17
C GLY A 56 7.72 -4.88 -8.58
N ILE A 57 6.40 -4.64 -8.60
CA ILE A 57 5.81 -3.35 -8.97
C ILE A 57 5.73 -2.38 -7.78
N VAL A 58 5.66 -2.91 -6.57
CA VAL A 58 5.67 -2.15 -5.32
C VAL A 58 6.89 -2.54 -4.49
N ASP A 59 7.47 -1.56 -3.82
CA ASP A 59 8.55 -1.72 -2.86
C ASP A 59 8.10 -1.26 -1.46
N GLU A 60 8.56 -1.95 -0.43
CA GLU A 60 8.34 -1.60 0.97
C GLU A 60 9.59 -0.97 1.60
N ASP A 61 9.42 0.21 2.17
CA ASP A 61 10.49 0.96 2.85
C ASP A 61 10.09 1.30 4.29
N VAL A 62 11.07 1.46 5.17
CA VAL A 62 10.80 1.87 6.55
C VAL A 62 10.38 3.33 6.59
N TYR A 63 9.26 3.62 7.25
CA TYR A 63 8.81 5.00 7.39
C TYR A 63 9.62 5.74 8.46
N PHE A 64 10.46 6.69 8.06
CA PHE A 64 11.38 7.39 8.98
C PHE A 64 10.70 8.13 10.14
N ALA A 65 9.47 8.64 9.95
CA ALA A 65 8.75 9.34 11.00
C ALA A 65 8.18 8.37 12.08
N ASP A 66 7.89 7.13 11.70
CA ASP A 66 7.54 6.05 12.62
C ASP A 66 8.03 4.71 12.07
N ALA A 67 9.14 4.20 12.62
CA ALA A 67 9.78 2.97 12.17
C ALA A 67 8.93 1.70 12.38
N ARG A 68 7.78 1.80 13.07
CA ARG A 68 6.81 0.70 13.18
C ARG A 68 5.90 0.60 11.94
N GLN A 69 5.98 1.57 11.05
CA GLN A 69 5.21 1.63 9.82
C GLN A 69 6.12 1.45 8.61
N ASN A 70 5.54 0.85 7.59
CA ASN A 70 6.17 0.72 6.28
C ASN A 70 5.48 1.70 5.32
N LEU A 71 6.29 2.27 4.44
CA LEU A 71 5.88 3.11 3.33
C LEU A 71 5.90 2.22 2.08
N TYR A 72 4.80 2.21 1.33
CA TYR A 72 4.72 1.47 0.08
C TYR A 72 4.78 2.45 -1.09
N GLN A 73 5.64 2.16 -2.07
CA GLN A 73 5.85 3.00 -3.24
C GLN A 73 5.91 2.16 -4.52
N LEU A 74 5.61 2.76 -5.66
CA LEU A 74 5.75 2.10 -6.96
C LEU A 74 7.22 2.07 -7.38
N THR A 75 7.68 0.92 -7.87
CA THR A 75 9.06 0.69 -8.34
C THR A 75 9.36 1.39 -9.67
N ASP A 76 8.33 1.66 -10.49
CA ASP A 76 8.46 2.35 -11.78
C ASP A 76 8.68 3.87 -11.59
N LEU A 77 9.92 4.22 -11.23
CA LEU A 77 10.61 5.48 -11.55
C LEU A 77 9.80 6.79 -11.53
N ALA A 78 9.25 7.17 -10.38
CA ALA A 78 8.99 8.58 -10.09
C ALA A 78 9.29 8.94 -8.61
N PRO A 79 10.48 9.48 -8.29
CA PRO A 79 10.74 10.09 -7.00
C PRO A 79 10.07 11.46 -6.97
N GLN A 80 8.75 11.52 -6.80
CA GLN A 80 8.03 12.79 -6.67
C GLN A 80 6.97 12.68 -5.58
N GLN A 81 7.23 13.45 -4.52
CA GLN A 81 6.33 13.85 -3.43
C GLN A 81 6.35 12.97 -2.17
N ALA A 82 7.52 12.90 -1.54
CA ALA A 82 7.61 12.86 -0.08
C ALA A 82 7.02 14.15 0.52
N GLN A 83 5.69 14.23 0.60
CA GLN A 83 5.03 15.09 1.58
C GLN A 83 4.37 14.18 2.60
N ALA A 84 5.14 13.90 3.66
CA ALA A 84 4.62 13.41 4.92
C ALA A 84 3.56 14.40 5.44
N LYS A 85 2.31 14.25 5.01
CA LYS A 85 1.17 14.69 5.81
C LYS A 85 1.05 13.68 6.94
N ALA A 86 1.73 14.00 8.05
CA ALA A 86 1.45 13.42 9.34
C ALA A 86 -0.02 13.73 9.69
N ASP A 87 -0.94 12.85 9.32
CA ASP A 87 -2.28 12.85 9.89
C ASP A 87 -2.15 12.30 11.31
N GLY A 88 -2.10 13.24 12.26
CA GLY A 88 -2.00 12.98 13.67
C GLY A 88 -3.11 12.02 14.10
N GLY A 89 -2.70 10.88 14.64
CA GLY A 89 -3.60 9.98 15.35
C GLY A 89 -4.31 10.76 16.46
N LYS A 90 -5.60 11.04 16.27
CA LYS A 90 -6.46 11.44 17.37
C LYS A 90 -6.91 10.17 18.07
N GLU A 91 -6.25 9.88 19.18
CA GLU A 91 -6.70 8.90 20.16
C GLU A 91 -8.06 9.27 20.77
N LYS A 92 -8.71 8.22 21.29
CA LYS A 92 -9.91 8.12 22.14
C LYS A 92 -11.20 7.76 21.36
N ALA A 93 -11.95 6.72 21.74
CA ALA A 93 -12.08 6.10 23.05
C ALA A 93 -12.27 4.57 22.95
N CYS A 94 -11.54 3.85 23.78
CA CYS A 94 -11.90 2.51 24.21
C CYS A 94 -13.15 2.63 25.10
N CYS A 95 -14.15 1.80 24.81
CA CYS A 95 -15.37 1.67 25.56
C CYS A 95 -15.07 1.24 27.00
N ALA A 96 -15.58 2.01 27.95
CA ALA A 96 -15.86 1.57 29.31
C ALA A 96 -17.26 2.10 29.65
N GLU A 97 -18.28 1.25 29.53
CA GLU A 97 -19.04 0.70 30.67
C GLU A 97 -19.93 -0.46 30.16
#